data_AF-A0A6S6XTZ3-F1
#
_entry.id   AF-A0A6S6XTZ3-F1
#
_cell.length_a   1.000
_cell.length_b   1.000
_cell.length_c   1.000
_cell.angle_alpha   90.00
_cell.angle_beta   90.00
_cell.angle_gamma   90.00
#
_symmetry.space_group_name_H-M   'P 1'
#
loop_
_entity.id
_entity.type
_entity.pdbx_description
1 polymer ?
#
loop_
_entity_poly.entity_id
_entity_poly.type
_entity_poly.pdbx_seq_one_letter_code
_entity_poly.pdbx_strand_id
1 'polypeptide(L)'
;MKPTNEKLAADLLEAGKREFLAHGFQGASLRNIAGALNVTTGAIYRYYADKEALFDALVEAPAKELEERYRKAQQGFAALPVREQLSGLPELSRNGQNWIFDYIYDHFDAFRLIACCSAGTTYEHYIDVLVEIETNSGRVLLDRMEEEGLPVRRIDDDLIHILADALFSGIFETVRHSLPRDRAARYFDSLREFYAAGWFRLLGISQS
;
A
#
# COMPACT_ATOMS: atom_id res chain seq x y z
N MET A 1 -6.02 14.76 -35.92
CA MET A 1 -6.29 14.59 -34.46
C MET A 1 -6.09 15.95 -33.82
N LYS A 2 -7.11 16.54 -33.16
CA LYS A 2 -6.91 17.83 -32.46
C LYS A 2 -5.98 17.59 -31.27
N PRO A 3 -5.04 18.50 -30.96
CA PRO A 3 -4.17 18.35 -29.81
C PRO A 3 -5.01 18.25 -28.54
N THR A 4 -4.73 17.22 -27.74
CA THR A 4 -5.31 17.01 -26.42
C THR A 4 -5.01 18.25 -25.58
N ASN A 5 -6.03 18.86 -24.96
CA ASN A 5 -5.80 20.01 -24.08
C ASN A 5 -5.30 19.48 -22.74
N GLU A 6 -3.97 19.44 -22.58
CA GLU A 6 -3.29 18.92 -21.40
C GLU A 6 -3.72 19.62 -20.11
N LYS A 7 -3.98 20.94 -20.16
CA LYS A 7 -4.51 21.68 -19.02
C LYS A 7 -5.88 21.17 -18.60
N LEU A 8 -6.78 20.97 -19.57
CA LEU A 8 -8.11 20.43 -19.26
C LEU A 8 -8.03 19.00 -18.72
N ALA A 9 -7.12 18.16 -19.23
CA ALA A 9 -6.90 16.82 -18.69
C ALA A 9 -6.49 16.86 -17.21
N ALA A 10 -5.53 17.72 -16.85
CA ALA A 10 -5.10 17.92 -15.47
C ALA A 10 -6.23 18.49 -14.59
N ASP A 11 -6.99 19.46 -15.09
CA ASP A 11 -8.14 20.04 -14.37
C ASP A 11 -9.22 18.97 -14.10
N LEU A 12 -9.49 18.09 -15.07
CA LEU A 12 -10.42 16.95 -14.92
C LEU A 12 -9.95 15.96 -13.84
N LEU A 13 -8.65 15.64 -13.79
CA LEU A 13 -8.08 14.78 -12.75
C LEU A 13 -8.21 15.40 -11.36
N GLU A 14 -7.86 16.68 -11.21
CA GLU A 14 -7.98 17.36 -9.92
C GLU A 14 -9.44 17.51 -9.46
N ALA A 15 -10.37 17.76 -10.39
CA ALA A 15 -11.80 17.75 -10.08
C ALA A 15 -12.30 16.35 -9.72
N GLY A 16 -11.86 15.32 -10.45
CA GLY A 16 -12.17 13.92 -10.16
C GLY A 16 -11.68 13.48 -8.79
N LYS A 17 -10.42 13.77 -8.45
CA LYS A 17 -9.83 13.52 -7.13
C LYS A 17 -10.68 14.09 -6.00
N ARG A 18 -11.09 15.37 -6.12
CA ARG A 18 -11.94 16.01 -5.10
C ARG A 18 -13.31 15.35 -4.98
N GLU A 19 -13.95 15.02 -6.10
CA GLU A 19 -15.24 14.32 -6.11
C GLU A 19 -15.12 12.94 -5.44
N PHE A 20 -14.10 12.15 -5.79
CA PHE A 20 -13.88 10.82 -5.22
C PHE A 20 -13.56 10.89 -3.72
N LEU A 21 -12.72 11.84 -3.28
CA LEU A 21 -12.44 12.02 -1.86
C LEU A 21 -13.67 12.46 -1.04
N ALA A 22 -14.62 13.15 -1.67
CA ALA A 22 -15.83 13.63 -1.00
C ALA A 22 -16.95 12.57 -0.96
N HIS A 23 -17.06 11.75 -2.00
CA HIS A 23 -18.23 10.87 -2.21
C HIS A 23 -17.90 9.39 -2.33
N GLY A 24 -16.62 9.02 -2.29
CA GLY A 24 -16.16 7.68 -2.67
C GLY A 24 -16.35 7.40 -4.16
N PHE A 25 -15.80 6.30 -4.66
CA PHE A 25 -15.97 5.91 -6.06
C PHE A 25 -17.44 5.69 -6.42
N GLN A 26 -18.18 4.92 -5.61
CA GLN A 26 -19.60 4.64 -5.86
C GLN A 26 -20.46 5.90 -5.91
N GLY A 27 -20.28 6.82 -4.95
CA GLY A 27 -21.06 8.05 -4.84
C GLY A 27 -20.66 9.17 -5.81
N ALA A 28 -19.44 9.12 -6.37
CA ALA A 28 -18.94 10.15 -7.28
C ALA A 28 -19.70 10.23 -8.61
N SER A 29 -19.88 11.47 -9.10
CA SER A 29 -20.62 11.80 -10.32
C SER A 29 -19.75 12.51 -11.37
N LEU A 30 -19.63 11.90 -12.55
CA LEU A 30 -18.96 12.54 -13.70
C LEU A 30 -19.65 13.85 -14.13
N ARG A 31 -20.95 13.99 -13.86
CA ARG A 31 -21.68 15.24 -14.11
C ARG A 31 -21.25 16.34 -13.14
N ASN A 32 -21.01 16.02 -11.87
CA ASN A 32 -20.53 16.99 -10.88
C ASN A 32 -19.11 17.46 -11.23
N ILE A 33 -18.23 16.52 -11.60
CA ILE A 33 -16.86 16.80 -12.06
C ILE A 33 -16.88 17.75 -13.26
N ALA A 34 -17.69 17.46 -14.28
CA ALA A 34 -17.82 18.32 -15.46
C ALA A 34 -18.37 19.71 -15.10
N GLY A 35 -19.39 19.75 -14.23
CA GLY A 35 -20.00 20.99 -13.74
C GLY A 35 -19.02 21.88 -12.98
N ALA A 36 -18.16 21.31 -12.14
CA ALA A 36 -17.14 22.03 -11.39
C ALA A 36 -16.12 22.78 -12.29
N LEU A 37 -15.99 22.36 -13.55
CA LEU A 37 -15.08 22.93 -14.53
C LEU A 37 -15.81 23.71 -15.64
N ASN A 38 -17.13 23.87 -15.54
CA ASN A 38 -17.99 24.47 -16.57
C ASN A 38 -17.82 23.81 -17.95
N VAL A 39 -17.63 22.49 -17.98
CA VAL A 39 -17.58 21.69 -19.22
C VAL A 39 -18.73 20.70 -19.27
N THR A 40 -18.95 20.09 -20.43
CA THR A 40 -19.95 19.02 -20.58
C THR A 40 -19.37 17.69 -20.10
N THR A 41 -20.21 16.74 -19.67
CA THR A 41 -19.76 15.37 -19.37
C THR A 41 -19.12 14.71 -20.61
N GLY A 42 -19.60 15.05 -21.81
CA GLY A 42 -18.97 14.65 -23.08
C GLY A 42 -17.51 15.12 -23.23
N ALA A 43 -17.08 16.15 -22.51
CA ALA A 43 -15.69 16.55 -22.46
C ALA A 43 -14.81 15.56 -21.70
N ILE A 44 -15.32 14.94 -20.62
CA ILE A 44 -14.60 13.91 -19.85
C ILE A 44 -14.38 12.69 -20.73
N TYR A 45 -15.41 12.25 -21.46
CA TYR A 45 -15.35 11.08 -22.33
C TYR A 45 -14.34 11.19 -23.48
N ARG A 46 -13.80 12.38 -23.75
CA ARG A 46 -12.68 12.55 -24.69
C ARG A 46 -11.32 12.13 -24.11
N TYR A 47 -11.21 12.06 -22.78
CA TYR A 47 -9.97 11.74 -22.06
C TYR A 47 -10.07 10.40 -21.31
N TYR A 48 -11.24 10.11 -20.74
CA TYR A 48 -11.48 8.92 -19.92
C TYR A 48 -12.75 8.22 -20.38
N ALA A 49 -12.66 6.91 -20.69
CA ALA A 49 -13.77 6.16 -21.27
C ALA A 49 -15.00 6.09 -20.34
N ASP A 50 -14.76 6.08 -19.03
CA ASP A 50 -15.78 6.00 -17.98
C ASP A 50 -15.24 6.57 -16.65
N LYS A 51 -16.00 6.35 -15.57
CA LYS A 51 -15.63 6.80 -14.21
C LYS A 51 -14.44 6.00 -13.66
N GLU A 52 -14.32 4.73 -14.03
CA GLU A 52 -13.24 3.85 -13.59
C GLU A 52 -11.92 4.29 -14.20
N ALA A 53 -11.88 4.54 -15.51
CA ALA A 53 -10.70 5.07 -16.20
C ALA A 53 -10.20 6.41 -15.62
N LEU A 54 -11.10 7.27 -15.11
CA LEU A 54 -10.72 8.50 -14.42
C LEU A 54 -10.14 8.22 -13.02
N PHE A 55 -10.66 7.22 -12.31
CA PHE A 55 -10.11 6.78 -11.02
C PHE A 55 -8.75 6.11 -11.19
N ASP A 56 -8.61 5.20 -12.16
CA ASP A 56 -7.36 4.53 -12.54
C ASP A 56 -6.25 5.55 -12.81
N ALA A 57 -6.56 6.59 -13.59
CA ALA A 57 -5.59 7.64 -13.90
C ALA A 57 -5.05 8.38 -12.67
N LEU A 58 -5.71 8.29 -11.50
CA LEU A 58 -5.26 8.88 -10.24
C LEU A 58 -4.43 7.91 -9.39
N VAL A 59 -4.62 6.60 -9.53
CA VAL A 59 -4.12 5.62 -8.55
C VAL A 59 -3.29 4.49 -9.16
N GLU A 60 -3.45 4.17 -10.44
CA GLU A 60 -2.90 2.97 -11.06
C GLU A 60 -1.37 2.93 -10.98
N ALA A 61 -0.72 4.01 -11.43
CA ALA A 61 0.74 4.10 -11.43
C ALA A 61 1.34 3.95 -10.02
N PRO A 62 0.91 4.72 -9.00
CA PRO A 62 1.44 4.54 -7.65
C PRO A 62 1.10 3.17 -7.05
N ALA A 63 -0.11 2.65 -7.27
CA ALA A 63 -0.52 1.35 -6.76
C ALA A 63 0.35 0.21 -7.33
N LYS A 64 0.54 0.17 -8.65
CA LYS A 64 1.34 -0.87 -9.32
C LYS A 64 2.80 -0.83 -8.89
N GLU A 65 3.40 0.35 -8.88
CA GLU A 65 4.82 0.47 -8.52
C GLU A 65 5.07 0.09 -7.04
N LEU A 66 4.17 0.45 -6.11
CA LEU A 66 4.31 0.01 -4.72
C LEU A 66 4.21 -1.51 -4.62
N GLU A 67 3.20 -2.12 -5.25
CA GLU A 67 3.00 -3.58 -5.23
C GLU A 67 4.22 -4.32 -5.81
N GLU A 68 4.68 -3.91 -7.00
CA GLU A 68 5.81 -4.53 -7.69
C GLU A 68 7.11 -4.39 -6.91
N ARG A 69 7.38 -3.20 -6.37
CA ARG A 69 8.58 -2.94 -5.56
C ARG A 69 8.52 -3.71 -4.25
N TYR A 70 7.35 -3.82 -3.63
CA TYR A 70 7.16 -4.58 -2.40
C TYR A 70 7.39 -6.07 -2.63
N ARG A 71 6.75 -6.64 -3.67
CA ARG A 71 6.93 -8.03 -4.08
C ARG A 71 8.40 -8.34 -4.37
N LYS A 72 9.10 -7.46 -5.09
CA LYS A 72 10.52 -7.62 -5.40
C LYS A 72 11.39 -7.55 -4.13
N ALA A 73 11.07 -6.68 -3.19
CA ALA A 73 11.77 -6.59 -1.91
C ALA A 73 11.62 -7.89 -1.10
N GLN A 74 10.40 -8.43 -1.01
CA GLN A 74 10.13 -9.69 -0.31
C GLN A 74 10.77 -10.89 -1.00
N GLN A 75 10.76 -10.95 -2.34
CA GLN A 75 11.48 -11.98 -3.09
C GLN A 75 13.00 -11.89 -2.90
N GLY A 76 13.55 -10.67 -2.89
CA GLY A 76 14.97 -10.44 -2.63
C GLY A 76 15.36 -10.87 -1.21
N PHE A 77 14.56 -10.52 -0.21
CA PHE A 77 14.73 -10.97 1.17
C PHE A 77 14.68 -12.49 1.27
N ALA A 78 13.65 -13.10 0.69
CA ALA A 78 13.50 -14.56 0.64
C ALA A 78 14.67 -15.22 -0.09
N ALA A 79 15.38 -14.57 -1.02
CA ALA A 79 16.53 -15.17 -1.70
C ALA A 79 17.81 -15.23 -0.84
N LEU A 80 17.89 -14.46 0.25
CA LEU A 80 19.06 -14.45 1.14
C LEU A 80 19.18 -15.77 1.94
N PRO A 81 20.38 -16.14 2.40
CA PRO A 81 20.54 -17.21 3.39
C PRO A 81 19.72 -16.93 4.65
N VAL A 82 19.15 -17.97 5.29
CA VAL A 82 18.24 -17.79 6.45
C VAL A 82 18.90 -17.01 7.58
N ARG A 83 20.20 -17.27 7.84
CA ARG A 83 20.96 -16.52 8.86
C ARG A 83 21.01 -15.02 8.58
N GLU A 84 21.16 -14.63 7.31
CA GLU A 84 21.18 -13.21 6.90
C GLU A 84 19.78 -12.59 7.00
N GLN A 85 18.74 -13.35 6.63
CA GLN A 85 17.35 -12.94 6.83
C GLN A 85 17.09 -12.61 8.30
N LEU A 86 17.44 -13.53 9.21
CA LEU A 86 17.25 -13.37 10.65
C LEU A 86 18.08 -12.24 11.25
N SER A 87 19.33 -12.03 10.81
CA SER A 87 20.14 -10.89 11.27
C SER A 87 19.65 -9.55 10.74
N GLY A 88 18.97 -9.53 9.60
CA GLY A 88 18.39 -8.33 8.99
C GLY A 88 17.04 -7.91 9.57
N LEU A 89 16.29 -8.82 10.19
CA LEU A 89 14.99 -8.51 10.81
C LEU A 89 15.01 -7.32 11.81
N PRO A 90 16.02 -7.15 12.69
CA PRO A 90 16.12 -5.98 13.55
C PRO A 90 16.53 -4.71 12.79
N GLU A 91 17.29 -4.84 11.70
CA GLU A 91 17.74 -3.72 10.86
C GLU A 91 16.61 -3.16 9.99
N LEU A 92 15.63 -3.99 9.62
CA LEU A 92 14.35 -3.55 9.03
C LEU A 92 13.62 -2.52 9.91
N SER A 93 13.95 -2.41 11.19
CA SER A 93 13.40 -1.40 12.12
C SER A 93 14.35 -0.23 12.40
N ARG A 94 15.67 -0.36 12.14
CA ARG A 94 16.68 0.63 12.58
C ARG A 94 17.18 1.56 11.48
N ASN A 95 17.12 1.13 10.21
CA ASN A 95 17.55 1.95 9.10
C ASN A 95 16.39 2.85 8.65
N GLY A 96 16.32 4.07 9.19
CA GLY A 96 15.27 5.08 8.97
C GLY A 96 15.03 5.57 7.53
N GLN A 97 15.40 4.79 6.51
CA GLN A 97 14.91 4.91 5.14
C GLN A 97 13.84 3.85 4.93
N ASN A 98 12.60 4.23 5.18
CA ASN A 98 11.47 3.36 5.00
C ASN A 98 10.81 3.67 3.67
N TRP A 99 11.34 3.09 2.60
CA TRP A 99 10.93 3.39 1.24
C TRP A 99 9.42 3.22 1.01
N ILE A 100 8.74 2.28 1.68
CA ILE A 100 7.29 2.09 1.55
C ILE A 100 6.53 3.25 2.18
N PHE A 101 6.95 3.72 3.36
CA PHE A 101 6.38 4.91 3.98
C PHE A 101 6.59 6.14 3.10
N ASP A 102 7.82 6.36 2.65
CA ASP A 102 8.16 7.52 1.83
C ASP A 102 7.35 7.54 0.54
N TYR A 103 7.26 6.39 -0.14
CA TYR A 103 6.49 6.24 -1.36
C TYR A 103 4.99 6.49 -1.14
N ILE A 104 4.41 5.93 -0.08
CA ILE A 104 3.00 6.17 0.27
C ILE A 104 2.75 7.67 0.49
N TYR A 105 3.65 8.36 1.20
CA TYR A 105 3.48 9.77 1.52
C TYR A 105 3.87 10.72 0.38
N ASP A 106 4.72 10.31 -0.56
CA ASP A 106 5.01 11.04 -1.79
C ASP A 106 3.82 10.96 -2.76
N HIS A 107 3.04 9.88 -2.71
CA HIS A 107 1.81 9.66 -3.47
C HIS A 107 0.55 9.66 -2.59
N PHE A 108 0.53 10.52 -1.57
CA PHE A 108 -0.46 10.50 -0.49
C PHE A 108 -1.92 10.50 -0.97
N ASP A 109 -2.25 11.36 -1.94
CA ASP A 109 -3.61 11.46 -2.48
C ASP A 109 -4.08 10.16 -3.13
N ALA A 110 -3.20 9.46 -3.86
CA ALA A 110 -3.53 8.20 -4.51
C ALA A 110 -3.82 7.11 -3.48
N PHE A 111 -2.94 6.96 -2.48
CA PHE A 111 -3.15 5.96 -1.43
C PHE A 111 -4.31 6.30 -0.51
N ARG A 112 -4.66 7.59 -0.35
CA ARG A 112 -5.87 7.99 0.36
C ARG A 112 -7.14 7.63 -0.42
N LEU A 113 -7.14 7.83 -1.75
CA LEU A 113 -8.24 7.37 -2.61
C LEU A 113 -8.40 5.85 -2.53
N ILE A 114 -7.30 5.10 -2.59
CA ILE A 114 -7.32 3.64 -2.43
C ILE A 114 -7.86 3.25 -1.05
N ALA A 115 -7.38 3.88 0.02
CA ALA A 115 -7.72 3.47 1.38
C ALA A 115 -9.16 3.84 1.81
N CYS A 116 -9.74 4.90 1.22
CA CYS A 116 -11.01 5.47 1.68
C CYS A 116 -12.13 5.42 0.64
N CYS A 117 -11.80 5.29 -0.65
CA CYS A 117 -12.72 5.62 -1.74
C CYS A 117 -12.81 4.55 -2.83
N SER A 118 -12.06 3.45 -2.75
CA SER A 118 -11.95 2.44 -3.82
C SER A 118 -13.06 1.39 -3.86
N ALA A 119 -14.04 1.43 -2.96
CA ALA A 119 -15.11 0.44 -2.93
C ALA A 119 -15.83 0.33 -4.30
N GLY A 120 -15.93 -0.90 -4.80
CA GLY A 120 -16.43 -1.29 -6.11
C GLY A 120 -15.50 -0.95 -7.28
N THR A 121 -14.20 -0.76 -7.02
CA THR A 121 -13.12 -0.73 -8.03
C THR A 121 -12.23 -1.94 -7.86
N THR A 122 -11.30 -2.15 -8.80
CA THR A 122 -10.24 -3.17 -8.68
C THR A 122 -9.31 -2.96 -7.47
N TYR A 123 -9.26 -1.75 -6.89
CA TYR A 123 -8.42 -1.42 -5.74
C TYR A 123 -9.13 -1.58 -4.38
N GLU A 124 -10.36 -2.08 -4.34
CA GLU A 124 -11.10 -2.33 -3.08
C GLU A 124 -10.30 -3.21 -2.11
N HIS A 125 -9.63 -4.23 -2.65
CA HIS A 125 -8.83 -5.22 -1.91
C HIS A 125 -7.32 -4.96 -2.02
N TYR A 126 -6.91 -3.72 -2.31
CA TYR A 126 -5.50 -3.42 -2.54
C TYR A 126 -4.62 -3.71 -1.32
N ILE A 127 -5.13 -3.45 -0.11
CA ILE A 127 -4.40 -3.74 1.13
C ILE A 127 -4.23 -5.24 1.31
N ASP A 128 -5.26 -6.04 0.99
CA ASP A 128 -5.22 -7.51 1.07
C ASP A 128 -4.10 -8.07 0.17
N VAL A 129 -3.86 -7.47 -1.01
CA VAL A 129 -2.74 -7.86 -1.89
C VAL A 129 -1.38 -7.69 -1.20
N LEU A 130 -1.18 -6.60 -0.46
CA LEU A 130 0.06 -6.36 0.28
C LEU A 130 0.21 -7.32 1.47
N VAL A 131 -0.90 -7.59 2.17
CA VAL A 131 -0.98 -8.58 3.26
C VAL A 131 -0.60 -9.97 2.76
N GLU A 132 -1.12 -10.39 1.61
CA GLU A 132 -0.79 -11.69 1.01
C GLU A 132 0.70 -11.80 0.62
N ILE A 133 1.29 -10.73 0.08
CA ILE A 133 2.72 -10.70 -0.24
C ILE A 133 3.57 -10.90 1.03
N GLU A 134 3.22 -10.20 2.13
CA GLU A 134 3.90 -10.33 3.42
C GLU A 134 3.68 -11.70 4.06
N THR A 135 2.45 -12.21 4.00
CA THR A 135 2.08 -13.52 4.54
C THR A 135 2.88 -14.63 3.87
N ASN A 136 2.96 -14.61 2.54
CA ASN A 136 3.76 -15.58 1.80
C ASN A 136 5.26 -15.45 2.12
N SER A 137 5.77 -14.23 2.34
CA SER A 137 7.17 -14.02 2.74
C SER A 137 7.47 -14.65 4.10
N GLY A 138 6.60 -14.41 5.09
CA GLY A 138 6.71 -15.01 6.43
C GLY A 138 6.66 -16.54 6.40
N ARG A 139 5.76 -17.13 5.59
CA ARG A 139 5.68 -18.58 5.39
C ARG A 139 6.97 -19.15 4.80
N VAL A 140 7.50 -18.54 3.73
CA VAL A 140 8.75 -18.99 3.10
C VAL A 140 9.94 -18.93 4.06
N LEU A 141 10.01 -17.91 4.93
CA LEU A 141 11.03 -17.83 5.98
C LEU A 141 10.91 -19.00 6.96
N LEU A 142 9.69 -19.30 7.44
CA LEU A 142 9.44 -20.41 8.36
C LEU A 142 9.83 -21.76 7.76
N ASP A 143 9.41 -22.03 6.52
CA ASP A 143 9.72 -23.28 5.82
C ASP A 143 11.24 -23.48 5.73
N ARG A 144 11.98 -22.43 5.36
CA ARG A 144 13.45 -22.48 5.27
C ARG A 144 14.14 -22.63 6.62
N MET A 145 13.60 -22.03 7.68
CA MET A 145 14.11 -22.23 9.04
C MET A 145 13.96 -23.70 9.45
N GLU A 146 12.83 -24.34 9.13
CA GLU A 146 12.60 -25.76 9.39
C GLU A 146 13.56 -26.65 8.56
N GLU A 147 13.76 -26.33 7.28
CA GLU A 147 14.73 -27.01 6.40
C GLU A 147 16.18 -26.93 6.88
N GLU A 148 16.60 -25.78 7.43
CA GLU A 148 17.95 -25.60 8.02
C GLU A 148 18.08 -26.19 9.44
N GLY A 149 17.01 -26.78 9.99
CA GLY A 149 17.00 -27.36 11.33
C GLY A 149 17.13 -26.32 12.46
N LEU A 150 16.75 -25.06 12.18
CA LEU A 150 16.73 -24.01 13.20
C LEU A 150 15.54 -24.20 14.14
N PRO A 151 15.71 -23.92 15.45
CA PRO A 151 14.61 -24.00 16.40
C PRO A 151 13.57 -22.92 16.07
N VAL A 152 12.43 -23.33 15.52
CA VAL A 152 11.30 -22.45 15.26
C VAL A 152 10.07 -22.97 15.97
N ARG A 153 9.35 -22.07 16.65
CA ARG A 153 7.99 -22.39 17.08
C ARG A 153 7.10 -22.41 15.85
N ARG A 154 6.33 -23.49 15.66
CA ARG A 154 5.32 -23.53 14.59
C ARG A 154 4.29 -22.44 14.82
N ILE A 155 4.18 -21.57 13.82
CA ILE A 155 3.15 -20.56 13.65
C ILE A 155 2.42 -20.98 12.38
N ASP A 156 1.08 -21.02 12.42
CA ASP A 156 0.27 -21.36 11.26
C ASP A 156 0.05 -20.13 10.36
N ASP A 157 -0.31 -20.38 9.10
CA ASP A 157 -0.56 -19.33 8.10
C ASP A 157 -1.60 -18.31 8.57
N ASP A 158 -2.60 -18.74 9.35
CA ASP A 158 -3.64 -17.87 9.90
C ASP A 158 -3.05 -16.79 10.81
N LEU A 159 -2.14 -17.15 11.73
CA LEU A 159 -1.50 -16.16 12.59
C LEU A 159 -0.55 -15.23 11.80
N ILE A 160 0.16 -15.75 10.79
CA ILE A 160 1.00 -14.91 9.91
C ILE A 160 0.14 -13.86 9.22
N HIS A 161 -0.99 -14.27 8.65
CA HIS A 161 -1.93 -13.40 7.96
C HIS A 161 -2.50 -12.33 8.89
N ILE A 162 -2.93 -12.70 10.11
CA ILE A 162 -3.43 -11.75 11.12
C ILE A 162 -2.37 -10.69 11.47
N LEU A 163 -1.10 -11.07 11.60
CA LEU A 163 -0.03 -10.14 11.93
C LEU A 163 0.30 -9.20 10.76
N ALA A 164 0.32 -9.74 9.53
CA ALA A 164 0.53 -8.96 8.32
C ALA A 164 -0.62 -7.95 8.11
N ASP A 165 -1.87 -8.36 8.30
CA ASP A 165 -3.02 -7.46 8.27
C ASP A 165 -2.91 -6.36 9.32
N ALA A 166 -2.59 -6.69 10.58
CA ALA A 166 -2.42 -5.70 11.64
C ALA A 166 -1.34 -4.65 11.29
N LEU A 167 -0.24 -5.07 10.66
CA LEU A 167 0.81 -4.15 10.19
C LEU A 167 0.30 -3.20 9.12
N PHE A 168 -0.28 -3.72 8.04
CA PHE A 168 -0.73 -2.87 6.92
C PHE A 168 -1.94 -2.02 7.27
N SER A 169 -2.87 -2.55 8.04
CA SER A 169 -3.99 -1.78 8.59
C SER A 169 -3.49 -0.60 9.42
N GLY A 170 -2.49 -0.81 10.29
CA GLY A 170 -1.85 0.26 11.06
C GLY A 170 -1.14 1.31 10.18
N ILE A 171 -0.43 0.88 9.14
CA ILE A 171 0.22 1.78 8.17
C ILE A 171 -0.83 2.64 7.46
N PHE A 172 -1.87 2.03 6.91
CA PHE A 172 -2.90 2.75 6.16
C PHE A 172 -3.80 3.63 7.04
N GLU A 173 -3.89 3.36 8.35
CA GLU A 173 -4.59 4.25 9.28
C GLU A 173 -3.97 5.64 9.34
N THR A 174 -2.65 5.74 9.16
CA THR A 174 -1.95 7.04 9.06
C THR A 174 -2.42 7.87 7.86
N VAL A 175 -2.74 7.19 6.76
CA VAL A 175 -3.27 7.79 5.52
C VAL A 175 -4.75 8.14 5.69
N ARG A 176 -5.57 7.21 6.21
CA ARG A 176 -7.01 7.42 6.44
C ARG A 176 -7.26 8.63 7.33
N HIS A 177 -6.48 8.80 8.39
CA HIS A 177 -6.59 9.94 9.31
C HIS A 177 -5.85 11.20 8.85
N SER A 178 -5.21 11.19 7.67
CA SER A 178 -4.46 12.33 7.15
C SER A 178 -3.42 12.87 8.14
N LEU A 179 -2.68 11.95 8.76
CA LEU A 179 -1.66 12.33 9.73
C LEU A 179 -0.50 13.06 9.03
N PRO A 180 0.04 14.13 9.64
CA PRO A 180 1.25 14.79 9.15
C PRO A 180 2.41 13.81 9.01
N ARG A 181 3.23 13.97 7.95
CA ARG A 181 4.32 13.05 7.60
C ARG A 181 5.29 12.80 8.76
N ASP A 182 5.67 13.84 9.51
CA ASP A 182 6.58 13.70 10.65
C ASP A 182 6.02 12.79 11.76
N ARG A 183 4.70 12.87 12.01
CA ARG A 183 4.02 12.07 13.02
C ARG A 183 3.80 10.65 12.53
N ALA A 184 3.38 10.51 11.27
CA ALA A 184 3.16 9.22 10.65
C ALA A 184 4.45 8.40 10.54
N ALA A 185 5.58 9.05 10.23
CA ALA A 185 6.89 8.40 10.20
C ALA A 185 7.21 7.72 11.55
N ARG A 186 7.03 8.45 12.66
CA ARG A 186 7.25 7.91 14.02
C ARG A 186 6.35 6.71 14.32
N TYR A 187 5.08 6.77 13.90
CA TYR A 187 4.14 5.67 14.12
C TYR A 187 4.48 4.45 13.25
N PHE A 188 4.90 4.67 12.01
CA PHE A 188 5.36 3.61 11.14
C PHE A 188 6.56 2.90 11.77
N ASP A 189 7.56 3.65 12.24
CA ASP A 189 8.74 3.08 12.89
C ASP A 189 8.35 2.23 14.11
N SER A 190 7.47 2.74 14.97
CA SER A 190 6.95 1.99 16.13
C SER A 190 6.18 0.72 15.75
N LEU A 191 5.36 0.76 14.69
CA LEU A 191 4.62 -0.40 14.19
C LEU A 191 5.57 -1.48 13.67
N ARG A 192 6.60 -1.09 12.91
CA ARG A 192 7.63 -2.02 12.41
C ARG A 192 8.45 -2.61 13.55
N GLU A 193 8.84 -1.81 14.53
CA GLU A 193 9.59 -2.28 15.70
C GLU A 193 8.78 -3.32 16.47
N PHE A 194 7.50 -3.03 16.73
CA PHE A 194 6.58 -3.96 17.36
C PHE A 194 6.43 -5.25 16.56
N TYR A 195 6.24 -5.15 15.24
CA TYR A 195 6.09 -6.28 14.35
C TYR A 195 7.36 -7.16 14.33
N ALA A 196 8.54 -6.56 14.11
CA ALA A 196 9.81 -7.28 14.09
C ALA A 196 10.12 -7.96 15.43
N ALA A 197 9.97 -7.24 16.55
CA ALA A 197 10.18 -7.80 17.88
C ALA A 197 9.17 -8.91 18.20
N GLY A 198 7.92 -8.75 17.77
CA GLY A 198 6.87 -9.75 17.86
C GLY A 198 7.24 -11.05 17.15
N TRP A 199 7.73 -10.95 15.91
CA TRP A 199 8.23 -12.10 15.14
C TRP A 199 9.36 -12.82 15.86
N PHE A 200 10.41 -12.12 16.32
CA PHE A 200 11.49 -12.74 17.08
C PHE A 200 10.99 -13.53 18.30
N ARG A 201 10.06 -12.92 19.05
CA ARG A 201 9.45 -13.54 20.24
C ARG A 201 8.64 -14.77 19.86
N LEU A 202 7.81 -14.69 18.82
CA LEU A 202 6.94 -15.77 18.37
C LEU A 202 7.74 -16.95 17.81
N LEU A 203 8.80 -16.67 17.05
CA LEU A 203 9.70 -17.69 16.50
C LEU A 203 10.55 -18.38 17.56
N GLY A 204 10.61 -17.85 18.79
CA GLY A 204 11.43 -18.40 19.88
C GLY A 204 12.92 -18.07 19.73
N ILE A 205 13.27 -17.12 18.88
CA ILE A 205 14.64 -16.68 18.68
C ILE A 205 15.01 -15.78 19.86
N SER A 206 15.83 -16.29 20.77
CA SER A 206 16.31 -15.52 21.92
C SER A 206 17.32 -14.49 21.45
N GLN A 207 17.04 -13.19 21.65
CA GLN A 207 18.07 -12.16 21.50
C GLN A 207 19.10 -12.40 22.60
N SER A 208 20.32 -12.77 22.20
CA SER A 208 21.46 -12.93 23.11
C SER A 208 22.05 -11.58 23.46
#